data_AF-A0AAV5T846-F1
#
_entry.id   AF-A0AAV5T846-F1
#
_cell.length_a   1.000
_cell.length_b   1.000
_cell.length_c   1.000
_cell.angle_alpha   90.00
_cell.angle_beta   90.00
_cell.angle_gamma   90.00
#
_symmetry.space_group_name_H-M   'P 1'
#
loop_
_entity.id
_entity.type
_entity.pdbx_description
1 polymer ?
#
loop_
_entity_poly.entity_id
_entity_poly.type
_entity_poly.pdbx_seq_one_letter_code
_entity_poly.pdbx_strand_id
1 'polypeptide(L)' 'IISTPQCVLCEMYPTTLYGYIIHLQKHHKSNLNDNGIFLLCACGIEGRTDRSSRNHNEECDGRQF' A
#
# COMPACT_ATOMS: atom_id res chain seq x y z
N ILE A 1 -12.64 -6.46 -10.81
CA ILE A 1 -11.73 -5.37 -11.25
C ILE A 1 -11.08 -4.88 -9.98
N ILE A 2 -9.79 -5.18 -9.78
CA ILE A 2 -9.07 -4.61 -8.65
C ILE A 2 -8.69 -3.20 -9.11
N SER A 3 -9.29 -2.19 -8.48
CA SER A 3 -9.04 -0.79 -8.82
C SER A 3 -7.88 -0.28 -8.00
N THR A 4 -6.97 0.49 -8.60
CA THR A 4 -5.89 1.13 -7.87
C THR A 4 -6.45 2.06 -6.79
N PRO A 5 -6.12 1.85 -5.50
CA PRO A 5 -6.65 2.64 -4.42
C PRO A 5 -6.08 4.06 -4.45
N GLN A 6 -6.96 5.05 -4.29
CA GLN A 6 -6.57 6.42 -4.02
C GLN A 6 -6.04 6.54 -2.59
N CYS A 7 -5.03 7.39 -2.37
CA CYS A 7 -4.61 7.80 -1.04
C CYS A 7 -5.77 8.38 -0.22
N VAL A 8 -5.90 7.99 1.05
CA VAL A 8 -6.95 8.52 1.94
C VAL A 8 -6.70 9.96 2.42
N LEU A 9 -5.50 10.49 2.19
CA LEU A 9 -5.08 11.82 2.63
C LEU A 9 -4.81 12.80 1.48
N CYS A 10 -4.84 12.35 0.22
CA CYS A 10 -4.66 13.21 -0.95
C CYS A 10 -5.17 12.54 -2.26
N GLU A 11 -4.95 13.18 -3.40
CA GLU A 11 -5.43 12.72 -4.72
C GLU A 11 -4.42 11.83 -5.46
N MET A 12 -3.38 11.33 -4.79
CA MET A 12 -2.43 10.38 -5.36
C MET A 12 -3.03 8.97 -5.46
N TYR A 13 -2.62 8.23 -6.50
CA TYR A 13 -3.01 6.83 -6.73
C TYR A 13 -1.77 5.94 -6.76
N PRO A 14 -1.22 5.55 -5.61
CA PRO A 14 -0.09 4.64 -5.56
C PRO A 14 -0.48 3.30 -6.18
N THR A 15 0.29 2.82 -7.15
CA THR A 15 -0.07 1.64 -7.96
C THR A 15 0.30 0.31 -7.32
N THR A 16 1.11 0.32 -6.26
CA THR A 16 1.51 -0.88 -5.53
C THR A 16 1.29 -0.70 -4.03
N LEU A 17 1.11 -1.82 -3.33
CA LEU A 17 0.95 -1.85 -1.88
C LEU A 17 2.10 -1.14 -1.15
N TYR A 18 3.33 -1.47 -1.52
CA TYR A 18 4.52 -0.85 -0.94
C TYR A 18 4.61 0.64 -1.30
N GLY A 19 4.32 1.00 -2.55
CA GLY A 19 4.28 2.39 -3.00
C GLY A 19 3.29 3.22 -2.19
N TYR A 20 2.13 2.65 -1.86
CA TYR A 20 1.12 3.30 -1.03
C TYR A 20 1.61 3.57 0.38
N ILE A 21 2.21 2.57 1.02
CA ILE A 21 2.73 2.71 2.40
C ILE A 21 3.86 3.73 2.45
N ILE A 22 4.80 3.68 1.51
CA ILE A 22 5.90 4.65 1.42
C ILE A 22 5.37 6.06 1.18
N HIS A 23 4.33 6.20 0.35
CA HIS A 23 3.69 7.48 0.12
C HIS A 23 3.10 8.05 1.42
N LEU A 24 2.33 7.26 2.18
CA LEU A 24 1.81 7.68 3.49
C LEU A 24 2.91 8.11 4.46
N GLN A 25 3.99 7.32 4.55
CA GLN A 25 5.09 7.60 5.47
C GLN A 25 5.84 8.89 5.11
N LYS A 26 6.17 9.08 3.83
CA LYS A 26 6.99 10.21 3.38
C LYS A 26 6.22 11.51 3.27
N HIS A 27 4.98 11.46 2.78
CA HIS A 27 4.21 12.67 2.49
C HIS A 27 3.26 13.06 3.62
N HIS A 28 2.76 12.07 4.37
CA HIS A 28 1.75 12.32 5.41
C HIS A 28 2.25 11.99 6.82
N LYS A 29 3.48 11.49 6.97
CA LYS A 29 4.03 11.01 8.25
C LYS A 29 3.08 10.05 8.97
N SER A 30 2.40 9.22 8.18
CA SER A 30 1.32 8.34 8.64
C SER A 30 1.50 6.93 8.06
N ASN A 31 0.68 5.98 8.51
CA ASN A 31 0.66 4.62 8.02
C ASN A 31 -0.79 4.10 7.87
N LEU A 32 -0.97 2.89 7.36
CA LEU A 32 -2.29 2.29 7.13
C LEU A 32 -3.12 2.18 8.43
N ASN A 33 -2.46 1.77 9.53
CA ASN A 33 -3.10 1.57 10.82
C ASN A 33 -3.56 2.89 11.46
N ASP A 34 -2.78 3.96 11.32
CA ASP A 34 -3.16 5.31 11.80
C ASP A 34 -4.46 5.80 11.14
N ASN A 35 -4.71 5.37 9.91
CA ASN A 35 -5.90 5.73 9.13
C ASN A 35 -7.01 4.67 9.21
N GLY A 36 -6.81 3.60 9.99
CA GLY A 36 -7.79 2.51 10.14
C GLY A 36 -8.08 1.76 8.83
N ILE A 37 -7.14 1.74 7.88
CA ILE A 37 -7.28 1.06 6.60
C ILE A 37 -6.32 -0.13 6.50
N PHE A 38 -6.68 -1.10 5.67
CA PHE A 38 -5.79 -2.17 5.22
C PHE A 38 -5.85 -2.23 3.69
N LEU A 39 -4.78 -2.71 3.06
CA LEU A 39 -4.69 -2.80 1.61
C LEU A 39 -4.39 -4.24 1.20
N LEU A 40 -5.06 -4.70 0.15
CA LEU A 40 -4.86 -6.02 -0.44
C LEU A 40 -3.99 -5.88 -1.69
N CYS A 41 -2.92 -6.65 -1.77
CA CYS A 41 -2.20 -6.82 -3.03
C CYS A 41 -3.04 -7.64 -4.03
N ALA A 42 -2.79 -7.52 -5.33
CA ALA A 42 -3.44 -8.33 -6.37
C ALA A 42 -3.35 -9.85 -6.14
N CYS A 43 -2.31 -10.31 -5.45
CA CYS A 43 -2.15 -11.72 -5.09
C CYS A 43 -3.01 -12.16 -3.90
N GLY A 44 -3.80 -11.26 -3.31
CA GLY A 44 -4.67 -11.52 -2.16
C GLY A 44 -4.00 -11.41 -0.78
N ILE A 45 -2.73 -10.99 -0.72
CA ILE A 45 -2.02 -10.79 0.57
C ILE A 45 -2.32 -9.40 1.13
N GLU A 46 -2.65 -9.35 2.42
CA GLU A 46 -2.88 -8.09 3.13
C GLU A 46 -1.57 -7.41 3.51
N GLY A 47 -1.40 -6.15 3.13
CA GLY A 47 -0.36 -5.28 3.68
C GLY A 47 -0.85 -4.57 4.92
N ARG A 48 -0.22 -4.87 6.06
CA ARG A 48 -0.52 -4.22 7.34
C ARG A 48 0.59 -3.29 7.82
N THR A 49 1.84 -3.59 7.47
CA THR A 49 3.02 -2.84 7.90
C THR A 49 4.02 -2.66 6.76
N ASP A 50 4.94 -1.71 6.91
CA ASP A 50 6.00 -1.44 5.93
C ASP A 50 6.90 -2.65 5.71
N ARG A 51 7.31 -3.32 6.80
CA ARG A 51 8.21 -4.48 6.73
C ARG A 51 7.55 -5.67 6.03
N SER A 52 6.29 -5.97 6.38
CA SER A 52 5.53 -7.04 5.73
C SER A 52 5.31 -6.75 4.25
N SER A 53 5.00 -5.50 3.91
CA SER A 53 4.71 -5.11 2.53
C SER A 53 5.97 -5.01 1.67
N ARG A 54 7.13 -4.69 2.26
CA ARG A 54 8.41 -4.72 1.56
C ARG A 54 8.83 -6.15 1.19
N ASN A 55 8.80 -7.07 2.16
CA ASN A 55 9.11 -8.48 1.90
C ASN A 55 8.16 -9.05 0.84
N HIS A 56 6.87 -8.75 0.99
CA HIS A 56 5.87 -9.17 0.03
C HIS A 56 6.08 -8.58 -1.39
N ASN A 57 6.53 -7.33 -1.49
CA ASN A 57 6.84 -6.69 -2.77
C ASN A 57 7.97 -7.43 -3.51
N GLU A 58 9.01 -7.86 -2.80
CA GLU A 58 10.10 -8.68 -3.36
C GLU A 58 9.59 -10.06 -3.83
N GLU A 59 8.63 -10.66 -3.12
CA GLU A 59 8.02 -11.95 -3.47
C GLU A 59 6.97 -11.88 -4.59
N CYS A 60 6.33 -10.72 -4.76
CA CYS A 60 5.22 -10.51 -5.69
C CYS A 60 5.64 -9.79 -6.98
N ASP A 61 6.95 -9.59 -7.19
CA ASP A 61 7.52 -8.86 -8.34
C ASP A 61 6.94 -7.44 -8.49
N GLY A 62 6.56 -6.80 -7.38
CA GLY A 62 5.94 -5.47 -7.40
C GLY A 62 4.65 -5.35 -8.21
N ARG A 63 3.86 -6.42 -8.31
CA ARG A 63 2.55 -6.37 -8.95
C ARG A 63 1.69 -5.22 -8.42
N GLN A 64 1.06 -4.54 -9.36
CA GLN A 64 0.07 -3.51 -9.09
C GLN A 64 -1.17 -4.15 -8.47
N PHE A 65 -1.98 -3.34 -7.77
CA PHE A 65 -3.29 -3.74 -7.25
C PHE A 65 -4.17 -4.40 -8.32
#